data_AF-A0A967Q489-F1
#
_entry.id   AF-A0A967Q489-F1
#
_cell.length_a   1.000
_cell.length_b   1.000
_cell.length_c   1.000
_cell.angle_alpha   90.00
_cell.angle_beta   90.00
_cell.angle_gamma   90.00
#
_symmetry.space_group_name_H-M   'P 1'
#
loop_
_entity.id
_entity.type
_entity.pdbx_description
1 polymer ?
#
loop_
_entity_poly.entity_id
_entity_poly.type
_entity_poly.pdbx_seq_one_letter_code
_entity_poly.pdbx_strand_id
1 'polypeptide(L)'
;RYDGEFISNKREGFGVMVWPSGDRYEGSWQAGRRQGTGVYTSADGHRYEGSFEDDKSHGWGVLTWPNGDRYEGDWVEGRQEGAGA
;
A
#
# COMPACT_ATOMS: atom_id res chain seq x y z
N ARG A 1 3.66 9.70 11.40
CA ARG A 1 2.65 9.39 12.46
C ARG A 1 1.98 8.08 12.11
N TYR A 2 1.88 7.17 13.08
CA TYR A 2 1.09 5.95 12.95
C TYR A 2 -0.13 6.00 13.87
N ASP A 3 -1.24 5.43 13.43
CA ASP A 3 -2.48 5.25 14.17
C ASP A 3 -2.96 3.82 13.94
N GLY A 4 -2.85 2.95 14.95
CA GLY A 4 -3.12 1.52 14.84
C GLY A 4 -2.52 0.73 15.99
N GLU A 5 -2.63 -0.60 15.92
CA GLU A 5 -2.21 -1.50 16.99
C GLU A 5 -0.70 -1.77 16.98
N PHE A 6 -0.16 -2.02 18.17
CA PHE A 6 1.21 -2.47 18.34
C PHE A 6 1.24 -3.78 19.13
N ILE A 7 1.93 -4.79 18.60
CA ILE A 7 2.29 -6.01 19.33
C ILE A 7 3.81 -6.09 19.40
N SER A 8 4.37 -6.23 20.60
CA SER A 8 5.82 -6.35 20.82
C SER A 8 6.62 -5.20 20.17
N ASN A 9 6.15 -3.96 20.31
CA ASN A 9 6.71 -2.74 19.71
C ASN A 9 6.73 -2.73 18.17
N LYS A 10 5.96 -3.60 17.51
CA LYS A 10 5.80 -3.64 16.05
C LYS A 10 4.36 -3.31 15.68
N ARG A 11 4.18 -2.60 14.56
CA ARG A 11 2.85 -2.34 13.97
C ARG A 11 2.22 -3.67 13.58
N GLU A 12 0.97 -3.85 13.97
CA GLU A 12 0.21 -5.08 13.78
C GLU A 12 -1.25 -4.72 13.49
N GLY A 13 -1.98 -5.62 12.83
CA GLY A 13 -3.40 -5.40 12.51
C GLY A 13 -3.61 -4.24 11.53
N PHE A 14 -4.80 -3.64 11.56
CA PHE A 14 -5.10 -2.50 10.69
C PHE A 14 -4.52 -1.20 11.26
N GLY A 15 -3.97 -0.35 10.41
CA GLY A 15 -3.52 0.97 10.83
C GLY A 15 -3.18 1.93 9.70
N VAL A 16 -3.13 3.21 10.06
CA VAL A 16 -2.83 4.34 9.19
C VAL A 16 -1.43 4.85 9.50
N MET A 17 -0.54 4.84 8.51
CA MET A 17 0.77 5.50 8.57
C MET A 17 0.76 6.73 7.68
N VAL A 18 1.24 7.85 8.20
CA VAL A 18 1.53 9.07 7.44
C VAL A 18 3.02 9.38 7.61
N TRP A 19 3.76 9.44 6.51
CA TRP A 19 5.18 9.77 6.52
C TRP A 19 5.41 11.28 6.47
N PRO A 20 6.57 11.79 6.94
CA PRO A 20 6.92 13.21 6.82
C PRO A 20 6.97 13.72 5.38
N SER A 21 7.18 12.84 4.40
CA SER A 21 7.11 13.15 2.97
C SER A 21 5.71 13.57 2.52
N GLY A 22 4.67 13.23 3.28
CA GLY A 22 3.27 13.37 2.87
C GLY A 22 2.65 12.07 2.36
N ASP A 23 3.45 11.00 2.17
CA ASP A 23 2.91 9.69 1.81
C ASP A 23 2.00 9.17 2.93
N ARG A 24 0.98 8.40 2.55
CA ARG A 24 0.00 7.79 3.45
C ARG A 24 -0.23 6.34 3.08
N TYR A 25 -0.31 5.48 4.08
CA TYR A 25 -0.75 4.10 3.94
C TYR A 25 -1.85 3.84 4.94
N GLU A 26 -2.90 3.15 4.49
CA GLU A 26 -4.01 2.71 5.31
C GLU A 26 -4.30 1.26 4.95
N GLY A 27 -4.09 0.34 5.89
CA GLY A 27 -4.22 -1.08 5.59
C GLY A 27 -3.66 -1.98 6.67
N SER A 28 -3.50 -3.24 6.31
CA SER A 28 -3.04 -4.27 7.23
C SER A 28 -1.51 -4.22 7.43
N TRP A 29 -1.09 -4.52 8.65
CA TRP A 29 0.28 -4.57 9.13
C TRP A 29 0.52 -5.90 9.83
N GLN A 30 1.69 -6.49 9.63
CA GLN A 30 2.14 -7.65 10.40
C GLN A 30 3.63 -7.54 10.65
N ALA A 31 4.04 -7.73 11.91
CA ALA A 31 5.43 -7.65 12.34
C ALA A 31 6.15 -6.36 11.87
N GLY A 32 5.42 -5.25 11.77
CA GLY A 32 5.96 -3.94 11.39
C GLY A 32 6.05 -3.67 9.88
N ARG A 33 5.57 -4.60 9.03
CA ARG A 33 5.53 -4.45 7.56
C ARG A 33 4.11 -4.35 7.06
N ARG A 34 3.90 -3.69 5.93
CA ARG A 34 2.61 -3.71 5.22
C ARG A 34 2.40 -5.12 4.65
N GLN A 35 1.22 -5.66 4.91
CA GLN A 35 0.83 -7.02 4.57
C GLN A 35 -0.66 -7.03 4.27
N GLY A 36 -1.15 -7.99 3.48
CA GLY A 36 -2.57 -8.09 3.13
C GLY A 36 -3.09 -6.88 2.35
N THR A 37 -4.37 -6.54 2.50
CA THR A 37 -4.96 -5.42 1.74
C THR A 37 -4.64 -4.06 2.34
N GLY A 38 -4.46 -3.07 1.47
CA GLY A 38 -4.25 -1.70 1.87
C GLY A 38 -4.36 -0.69 0.73
N VAL A 39 -4.28 0.57 1.11
CA VAL A 39 -4.29 1.73 0.25
C VAL A 39 -3.03 2.54 0.53
N TYR A 40 -2.21 2.73 -0.48
CA TYR A 40 -1.07 3.64 -0.45
C TYR A 40 -1.39 4.88 -1.28
N THR A 41 -1.15 6.06 -0.74
CA THR A 41 -1.26 7.34 -1.45
C THR A 41 0.07 8.05 -1.33
N SER A 42 0.72 8.34 -2.46
CA SER A 42 1.96 9.13 -2.45
C SER A 42 1.65 10.60 -2.26
N ALA A 43 2.63 11.36 -1.76
CA ALA A 43 2.54 12.82 -1.68
C ALA A 43 2.29 13.48 -3.07
N ASP A 44 2.77 12.83 -4.13
CA ASP A 44 2.57 13.26 -5.53
C ASP A 44 1.19 12.92 -6.09
N GLY A 45 0.30 12.31 -5.30
CA GLY A 45 -1.09 12.01 -5.68
C GLY A 45 -1.31 10.67 -6.37
N HIS A 46 -0.29 9.81 -6.47
CA HIS A 46 -0.50 8.44 -6.94
C HIS A 46 -1.24 7.66 -5.85
N ARG A 47 -2.22 6.84 -6.24
CA ARG A 47 -2.99 6.00 -5.31
C ARG A 47 -2.92 4.55 -5.75
N TYR A 48 -2.36 3.68 -4.92
CA TYR A 48 -2.43 2.24 -5.09
C TYR A 48 -3.41 1.64 -4.09
N GLU A 49 -4.33 0.81 -4.56
CA GLU A 49 -5.29 0.06 -3.74
C GLU A 49 -5.21 -1.41 -4.13
N GLY A 50 -4.81 -2.26 -3.20
CA GLY A 50 -4.55 -3.66 -3.50
C GLY A 50 -3.87 -4.39 -2.37
N SER A 51 -3.29 -5.53 -2.72
CA SER A 51 -2.61 -6.41 -1.78
C SER A 51 -1.13 -6.04 -1.64
N PHE A 52 -0.60 -6.28 -0.45
CA PHE A 52 0.77 -6.03 -0.06
C PHE A 52 1.37 -7.30 0.55
N GLU A 53 2.63 -7.55 0.22
CA GLU A 53 3.45 -8.60 0.83
C GLU A 53 4.83 -8.01 1.12
N ASP A 54 5.27 -8.07 2.37
CA ASP A 54 6.57 -7.57 2.83
C ASP A 54 6.90 -6.16 2.34
N ASP A 55 5.98 -5.22 2.58
CA ASP A 55 6.08 -3.82 2.17
C ASP A 55 6.01 -3.55 0.65
N LYS A 56 5.84 -4.58 -0.19
CA LYS A 56 5.71 -4.42 -1.65
C LYS A 56 4.27 -4.66 -2.07
N SER A 57 3.80 -4.02 -3.13
CA SER A 57 2.55 -4.43 -3.76
C SER A 57 2.69 -5.84 -4.33
N HIS A 58 1.68 -6.67 -4.11
CA HIS A 58 1.67 -8.08 -4.48
C HIS A 58 0.25 -8.55 -4.73
N GLY A 59 0.03 -9.43 -5.71
CA GLY A 59 -1.31 -9.87 -6.12
C GLY A 59 -2.08 -8.78 -6.86
N TRP A 60 -3.40 -8.90 -6.93
CA TRP A 60 -4.22 -7.95 -7.67
C TRP A 60 -4.27 -6.57 -6.99
N GLY A 61 -4.21 -5.51 -7.79
CA GLY A 61 -4.38 -4.14 -7.32
C GLY A 61 -4.57 -3.11 -8.42
N VAL A 62 -5.01 -1.92 -8.01
CA VAL A 62 -5.31 -0.77 -8.85
C VAL A 62 -4.35 0.36 -8.52
N LEU A 63 -3.57 0.82 -9.50
CA LEU A 63 -2.81 2.06 -9.41
C LEU A 63 -3.57 3.15 -10.18
N THR A 64 -3.89 4.25 -9.52
CA THR A 64 -4.45 5.47 -10.11
C THR A 64 -3.39 6.56 -10.10
N TRP A 65 -3.16 7.18 -11.25
CA TRP A 65 -2.26 8.33 -11.40
C TRP A 65 -3.01 9.65 -11.14
N PRO A 66 -2.30 10.74 -10.82
CA PRO A 66 -2.91 12.04 -10.56
C PRO A 66 -3.74 12.59 -11.74
N ASN A 67 -3.43 12.17 -12.96
CA ASN A 67 -4.16 12.56 -14.17
C ASN A 67 -5.47 11.78 -14.37
N GLY A 68 -5.77 10.80 -13.50
CA GLY A 68 -6.96 9.95 -13.58
C GLY A 68 -6.76 8.66 -14.37
N ASP A 69 -5.59 8.46 -15.00
CA ASP A 69 -5.26 7.17 -15.60
C ASP A 69 -5.22 6.11 -14.50
N ARG A 70 -5.52 4.86 -14.87
CA ARG A 70 -5.48 3.73 -13.96
C ARG A 70 -4.90 2.50 -14.62
N TYR A 71 -4.22 1.69 -13.81
CA TYR A 71 -3.77 0.34 -14.14
C TYR A 71 -4.47 -0.60 -13.18
N GLU A 72 -5.11 -1.62 -13.72
CA GLU A 72 -5.73 -2.70 -12.96
C GLU A 72 -5.10 -4.02 -13.39
N GLY A 73 -4.48 -4.73 -12.46
CA GLY A 73 -3.76 -5.95 -12.79
C GLY A 73 -3.02 -6.58 -11.62
N ASP A 74 -2.26 -7.62 -11.93
CA ASP A 74 -1.44 -8.33 -10.97
C ASP A 74 -0.14 -7.59 -10.68
N TRP A 75 0.32 -7.70 -9.43
CA TRP A 75 1.55 -7.12 -8.95
C TRP A 75 2.44 -8.19 -8.35
N VAL A 76 3.74 -8.14 -8.63
CA VAL A 76 4.73 -9.03 -8.01
C VAL A 76 5.92 -8.19 -7.57
N GLU A 77 6.22 -8.26 -6.28
CA GLU A 77 7.36 -7.56 -5.67
C GLU A 77 7.43 -6.05 -6.00
N GLY A 78 6.29 -5.37 -6.02
CA GLY A 78 6.23 -3.94 -6.29
C GLY A 78 6.18 -3.57 -7.76
N ARG A 79 6.07 -4.55 -8.68
CA ARG A 79 6.04 -4.34 -10.12
C ARG A 79 4.71 -4.80 -10.70
N GLN A 80 4.24 -4.08 -11.70
CA GLN A 80 3.10 -4.47 -12.52
C GLN A 80 3.48 -5.71 -13.35
N GLU A 81 2.69 -6.76 -13.27
CA GLU A 81 2.81 -7.94 -14.11
C GLU A 81 1.80 -7.83 -15.26
N GLY A 82 2.29 -7.90 -16.50
CA GLY A 82 1.46 -7.84 -17.71
C GLY A 82 1.05 -6.43 -18.16
N ALA A 83 0.32 -6.38 -19.28
CA ALA A 83 -0.31 -5.17 -19.77
C ALA A 83 -1.65 -4.99 -19.04
N GLY A 84 -1.68 -4.14 -18.02
CA GLY A 84 -2.94 -3.77 -17.36
C GLY A 84 -3.87 -3.06 -18.34
N ALA A 85 -5.17 -3.14 -18.05
CA ALA A 85 -6.24 -2.59 -18.88
C ALA A 85 -6.38 -1.08 -18.77
#